data_AF-A0A923PVM0-F1
#
_entry.id   AF-A0A923PVM0-F1
#
_cell.length_a   1.000
_cell.length_b   1.000
_cell.length_c   1.000
_cell.angle_alpha   90.00
_cell.angle_beta   90.00
_cell.angle_gamma   90.00
#
_symmetry.space_group_name_H-M   'P 1'
#
loop_
_entity.id
_entity.type
_entity.pdbx_description
1 polymer ?
#
loop_
_entity_poly.entity_id
_entity_poly.type
_entity_poly.pdbx_seq_one_letter_code
_entity_poly.pdbx_strand_id
1 'polypeptide(L)'
;MHLRRGETKAFLAAWYGAVAALADRGTYTFTEHFFPVSAHKTHEEVWFLMETRWMLCLKTGDLLRLFAGAPRDYFKPGAHLSVKNAAGYCGPISFNASVSADGKTTTITVDCPGERHPARWKSGLPSARPARHHRHRRHLFARPRKHPP
;
A
#
# COMPACT_ATOMS: atom_id res chain seq x y z
N MET A 1 4.30 -11.53 -12.75
CA MET A 1 4.67 -10.42 -11.85
C MET A 1 5.47 -10.94 -10.65
N HIS A 2 6.70 -10.46 -10.47
CA HIS A 2 7.73 -10.96 -9.54
C HIS A 2 7.27 -11.07 -8.07
N LEU A 3 6.49 -10.12 -7.56
CA LEU A 3 6.06 -10.12 -6.15
C LEU A 3 5.17 -11.31 -5.78
N ARG A 4 4.39 -11.85 -6.73
CA ARG A 4 3.57 -13.05 -6.50
C ARG A 4 4.41 -14.29 -6.20
N ARG A 5 5.64 -14.34 -6.74
CA ARG A 5 6.62 -15.42 -6.49
C ARG A 5 7.56 -15.12 -5.32
N GLY A 6 7.42 -13.95 -4.68
CA GLY A 6 8.31 -13.53 -3.58
C GLY A 6 9.64 -12.94 -4.05
N GLU A 7 9.79 -12.68 -5.35
CA GLU A 7 11.03 -12.16 -5.95
C GLU A 7 11.14 -10.63 -5.79
N THR A 8 11.21 -10.14 -4.54
CA THR A 8 11.19 -8.69 -4.25
C THR A 8 12.35 -7.94 -4.91
N LYS A 9 13.56 -8.53 -4.96
CA LYS A 9 14.73 -7.89 -5.59
C LYS A 9 14.52 -7.69 -7.09
N ALA A 10 14.01 -8.71 -7.79
CA ALA A 10 13.73 -8.62 -9.22
C ALA A 10 12.60 -7.61 -9.51
N PHE A 11 11.55 -7.59 -8.67
CA PHE A 11 10.51 -6.57 -8.76
C PHE A 11 11.08 -5.15 -8.64
N LEU A 12 11.87 -4.88 -7.60
CA LEU A 12 12.44 -3.55 -7.36
C LEU A 12 13.36 -3.12 -8.50
N ALA A 13 14.19 -4.01 -9.02
CA ALA A 13 15.04 -3.72 -10.16
C ALA A 13 14.21 -3.32 -11.40
N ALA A 14 13.16 -4.08 -11.71
CA ALA A 14 12.26 -3.77 -12.82
C ALA A 14 11.49 -2.46 -12.60
N TRP A 15 10.93 -2.24 -11.40
CA TRP A 15 10.13 -1.06 -11.08
C TRP A 15 10.96 0.22 -11.12
N TYR A 16 12.11 0.25 -10.43
CA TYR A 16 13.00 1.42 -10.47
C TYR A 16 13.59 1.64 -11.87
N GLY A 17 13.90 0.57 -12.59
CA GLY A 17 14.35 0.65 -13.98
C GLY A 17 13.30 1.31 -14.86
N ALA A 18 12.03 0.87 -14.78
CA ALA A 18 10.93 1.44 -15.52
C ALA A 18 10.67 2.91 -15.15
N VAL A 19 10.69 3.26 -13.86
CA VAL A 19 10.53 4.65 -13.41
C VAL A 19 11.66 5.53 -13.95
N ALA A 20 12.91 5.09 -13.84
CA ALA A 20 14.05 5.87 -14.35
C ALA A 20 14.03 6.01 -15.88
N ALA A 21 13.53 5.01 -16.58
CA ALA A 21 13.45 4.94 -18.03
C ALA A 21 12.31 5.79 -18.61
N LEU A 22 11.15 5.81 -17.96
CA LEU A 22 9.90 6.34 -18.52
C LEU A 22 9.40 7.62 -17.83
N ALA A 23 9.92 7.99 -16.66
CA ALA A 23 9.45 9.19 -15.98
C ALA A 23 9.88 10.45 -16.74
N ASP A 24 8.89 11.23 -17.17
CA ASP A 24 9.07 12.53 -17.78
C ASP A 24 9.13 13.62 -16.69
N ARG A 25 10.25 14.34 -16.64
CA ARG A 25 10.47 15.41 -15.65
C ARG A 25 9.80 16.73 -16.02
N GLY A 26 9.45 16.93 -17.28
CA GLY A 26 8.76 18.13 -17.76
C GLY A 26 7.28 18.10 -17.45
N THR A 27 6.65 16.93 -17.59
CA THR A 27 5.21 16.75 -17.44
C THR A 27 4.79 16.01 -16.18
N TYR A 28 5.75 15.41 -15.44
CA TYR A 28 5.50 14.60 -14.24
C TYR A 28 4.60 13.38 -14.52
N THR A 29 4.69 12.83 -15.72
CA THR A 29 3.97 11.64 -16.18
C THR A 29 4.95 10.57 -16.68
N PHE A 30 4.43 9.50 -17.30
CA PHE A 30 5.24 8.45 -17.91
C PHE A 30 5.13 8.50 -19.44
N THR A 31 6.24 8.27 -20.14
CA THR A 31 6.24 8.16 -21.61
C THR A 31 5.93 6.72 -22.04
N GLU A 32 5.22 6.56 -23.15
CA GLU A 32 5.03 5.25 -23.81
C GLU A 32 6.31 4.82 -24.54
N HIS A 33 7.05 5.79 -25.06
CA HIS A 33 8.22 5.59 -25.90
C HIS A 33 9.42 6.38 -25.38
N PHE A 34 10.62 5.87 -25.70
CA PHE A 34 11.90 6.54 -25.44
C PHE A 34 12.19 7.70 -26.40
N PHE A 35 11.31 7.92 -27.38
CA PHE A 35 11.44 8.93 -28.43
C PHE A 35 10.12 9.70 -28.55
N PRO A 36 10.14 11.00 -28.88
CA PRO A 36 8.96 11.87 -28.84
C PRO A 36 8.04 11.62 -30.05
N VAL A 37 7.33 10.49 -30.05
CA VAL A 37 6.45 10.07 -31.16
C VAL A 37 4.96 10.22 -30.79
N SER A 38 4.62 10.01 -29.51
CA SER A 38 3.28 10.24 -28.97
C SER A 38 3.38 10.73 -27.54
N ALA A 39 2.58 11.74 -27.19
CA ALA A 39 2.44 12.17 -25.80
C ALA A 39 1.69 11.09 -25.01
N HIS A 40 2.27 10.70 -23.88
CA HIS A 40 1.69 10.03 -22.72
C HIS A 40 0.42 9.21 -22.96
N LYS A 41 0.55 7.88 -22.88
CA LYS A 41 -0.60 6.97 -22.93
C LYS A 41 -0.97 6.54 -21.51
N THR A 42 -2.27 6.46 -21.27
CA THR A 42 -2.83 6.13 -19.95
C THR A 42 -2.38 4.76 -19.43
N HIS A 43 -1.90 3.88 -20.30
CA HIS A 43 -1.51 2.52 -19.91
C HIS A 43 -0.31 2.53 -18.95
N GLU A 44 0.73 3.30 -19.25
CA GLU A 44 1.98 3.34 -18.51
C GLU A 44 1.80 4.00 -17.13
N GLU A 45 1.00 5.06 -17.08
CA GLU A 45 0.62 5.72 -15.83
C GLU A 45 -0.20 4.79 -14.93
N VAL A 46 -1.18 4.09 -15.49
CA VAL A 46 -1.96 3.09 -14.77
C VAL A 46 -1.08 1.93 -14.33
N TRP A 47 -0.13 1.49 -15.16
CA TRP A 47 0.78 0.42 -14.81
C TRP A 47 1.68 0.80 -13.64
N PHE A 48 2.28 1.99 -13.66
CA PHE A 48 3.04 2.54 -12.53
C PHE A 48 2.21 2.57 -11.25
N LEU A 49 0.97 3.06 -11.31
CA LEU A 49 0.07 3.10 -10.17
C LEU A 49 -0.26 1.69 -9.64
N MET A 50 -0.51 0.74 -10.54
CA MET A 50 -0.83 -0.63 -10.17
C MET A 50 0.35 -1.37 -9.56
N GLU A 51 1.55 -1.22 -10.11
CA GLU A 51 2.77 -1.79 -9.54
C GLU A 51 3.12 -1.16 -8.20
N THR A 52 2.99 0.16 -8.07
CA THR A 52 3.17 0.87 -6.79
C THR A 52 2.17 0.38 -5.75
N ARG A 53 0.90 0.21 -6.15
CA ARG A 53 -0.12 -0.36 -5.29
C ARG A 53 0.25 -1.79 -4.87
N TRP A 54 0.72 -2.64 -5.77
CA TRP A 54 1.14 -4.00 -5.42
C TRP A 54 2.39 -4.06 -4.56
N MET A 55 3.34 -3.13 -4.74
CA MET A 55 4.50 -2.97 -3.89
C MET A 55 4.09 -2.72 -2.43
N LEU A 56 3.06 -1.90 -2.22
CA LEU A 56 2.57 -1.52 -0.89
C LEU A 56 1.52 -2.49 -0.34
N CYS A 57 0.68 -3.07 -1.18
CA CYS A 57 -0.46 -3.88 -0.81
C CYS A 57 -0.83 -4.87 -1.92
N LEU A 58 -0.45 -6.14 -1.71
CA LEU A 58 -0.70 -7.21 -2.68
C LEU A 58 -1.69 -8.23 -2.12
N LYS A 59 -2.85 -8.35 -2.76
CA LYS A 59 -3.79 -9.45 -2.50
C LYS A 59 -3.37 -10.69 -3.29
N THR A 60 -3.42 -11.86 -2.66
CA THR A 60 -3.25 -13.16 -3.30
C THR A 60 -4.23 -14.14 -2.65
N GLY A 61 -5.30 -14.51 -3.37
CA GLY A 61 -6.43 -15.21 -2.78
C GLY A 61 -7.00 -14.42 -1.60
N ASP A 62 -7.12 -15.08 -0.45
CA ASP A 62 -7.62 -14.47 0.81
C ASP A 62 -6.55 -13.79 1.65
N LEU A 63 -5.29 -13.77 1.17
CA LEU A 63 -4.17 -13.16 1.88
C LEU A 63 -3.91 -11.74 1.38
N LEU A 64 -3.85 -10.80 2.32
CA LEU A 64 -3.36 -9.45 2.08
C LEU A 64 -1.91 -9.30 2.54
N ARG A 65 -1.01 -8.97 1.62
CA ARG A 65 0.41 -8.72 1.91
C ARG A 65 0.64 -7.21 1.96
N LEU A 66 0.89 -6.68 3.14
CA LEU A 66 1.28 -5.27 3.32
C LEU A 66 2.78 -5.13 3.13
N PHE A 67 3.20 -4.02 2.51
CA PHE A 67 4.60 -3.74 2.18
C PHE A 67 5.26 -4.89 1.40
N ALA A 68 4.51 -5.51 0.48
CA ALA A 68 4.89 -6.77 -0.18
C ALA A 68 6.19 -6.69 -0.98
N GLY A 69 6.49 -5.52 -1.54
CA GLY A 69 7.70 -5.23 -2.30
C GLY A 69 8.37 -3.92 -1.88
N ALA A 70 7.94 -3.29 -0.79
CA ALA A 70 8.46 -1.99 -0.39
C ALA A 70 9.98 -2.07 -0.11
N PRO A 71 10.78 -1.12 -0.62
CA PRO A 71 12.21 -1.02 -0.32
C PRO A 71 12.48 -1.06 1.17
N ARG A 72 13.52 -1.79 1.59
CA ARG A 72 13.94 -1.84 3.00
C ARG A 72 14.30 -0.45 3.54
N ASP A 73 14.77 0.41 2.66
CA ASP A 73 15.13 1.79 2.97
C ASP A 73 13.95 2.64 3.47
N TYR A 74 12.70 2.24 3.17
CA TYR A 74 11.51 2.91 3.71
C TYR A 74 11.29 2.60 5.21
N PHE A 75 12.06 1.67 5.77
CA PHE A 75 11.92 1.19 7.14
C PHE A 75 13.25 1.31 7.92
N LYS A 76 14.05 2.34 7.61
CA LYS A 76 15.21 2.72 8.43
C LYS A 76 14.76 3.16 9.84
N PRO A 77 15.64 3.13 10.85
CA PRO A 77 15.29 3.58 12.20
C PRO A 77 14.66 4.98 12.20
N GLY A 78 13.56 5.15 12.94
CA GLY A 78 12.78 6.38 12.98
C GLY A 78 11.87 6.63 11.75
N ALA A 79 11.88 5.76 10.74
CA ALA A 79 11.03 5.94 9.56
C ALA A 79 9.55 5.68 9.86
N HIS A 80 8.70 6.38 9.10
CA HIS A 80 7.26 6.22 9.11
C HIS A 80 6.72 6.18 7.68
N LEU A 81 5.94 5.15 7.35
CA LEU A 81 5.27 5.00 6.07
C LEU A 81 3.78 4.78 6.29
N SER A 82 2.93 5.58 5.64
CA SER A 82 1.47 5.43 5.71
C SER A 82 0.82 5.36 4.34
N VAL A 83 -0.12 4.44 4.20
CA VAL A 83 -1.05 4.35 3.08
C VAL A 83 -2.45 4.60 3.63
N LYS A 84 -3.17 5.55 3.04
CA LYS A 84 -4.52 5.92 3.46
C LYS A 84 -5.51 5.62 2.34
N ASN A 85 -6.65 5.06 2.70
CA ASN A 85 -7.79 4.84 1.79
C ASN A 85 -7.42 4.11 0.50
N ALA A 86 -6.48 3.17 0.54
CA ALA A 86 -6.16 2.36 -0.63
C ALA A 86 -7.40 1.53 -1.00
N ALA A 87 -7.81 1.58 -2.26
CA ALA A 87 -8.92 0.78 -2.75
C ALA A 87 -8.60 -0.71 -2.56
N GLY A 88 -9.39 -1.39 -1.75
CA GLY A 88 -9.28 -2.82 -1.45
C GLY A 88 -10.55 -3.58 -1.86
N TYR A 89 -10.43 -4.90 -1.97
CA TYR A 89 -11.57 -5.76 -2.33
C TYR A 89 -12.65 -5.82 -1.24
N CYS A 90 -12.30 -5.44 -0.02
CA CYS A 90 -13.16 -5.44 1.14
C CYS A 90 -13.60 -4.01 1.52
N GLY A 91 -13.39 -3.05 0.62
CA GLY A 91 -13.50 -1.62 0.91
C GLY A 91 -12.13 -0.96 1.09
N PRO A 92 -12.10 0.34 1.43
CA PRO A 92 -10.87 1.08 1.65
C PRO A 92 -10.05 0.44 2.79
N ILE A 93 -8.73 0.39 2.61
CA ILE A 93 -7.80 -0.02 3.64
C ILE A 93 -6.77 1.09 3.88
N SER A 94 -6.53 1.38 5.15
CA SER A 94 -5.44 2.25 5.59
C SER A 94 -4.47 1.42 6.43
N PHE A 95 -3.19 1.66 6.30
CA PHE A 95 -2.18 0.99 7.11
C PHE A 95 -0.94 1.86 7.24
N ASN A 96 -0.22 1.69 8.35
CA ASN A 96 1.06 2.33 8.56
C ASN A 96 2.10 1.35 9.09
N ALA A 97 3.35 1.72 8.92
CA ALA A 97 4.49 1.15 9.60
C ALA A 97 5.30 2.28 10.23
N SER A 98 5.63 2.11 11.51
CA SER A 98 6.52 2.99 12.25
C SER A 98 7.68 2.17 12.80
N VAL A 99 8.90 2.61 12.51
CA VAL A 99 10.12 1.99 13.02
C VAL A 99 10.64 2.80 14.19
N SER A 100 10.91 2.16 15.32
CA SER A 100 11.50 2.82 16.49
C SER A 100 12.82 3.49 16.14
N ALA A 101 13.20 4.52 16.92
CA ALA A 101 14.45 5.25 16.70
C ALA A 101 15.70 4.35 16.77
N ASP A 102 15.64 3.26 17.55
CA ASP A 102 16.70 2.26 17.65
C ASP A 102 16.63 1.16 16.57
N GLY A 103 15.62 1.18 15.70
CA GLY A 103 15.42 0.19 14.64
C GLY A 103 14.96 -1.18 15.10
N LYS A 104 14.81 -1.42 16.40
CA LYS A 104 14.54 -2.76 16.95
C LYS A 104 13.08 -3.18 16.84
N THR A 105 12.18 -2.20 16.82
CA THR A 105 10.73 -2.44 16.80
C THR A 105 10.12 -1.81 15.56
N THR A 106 9.35 -2.60 14.82
CA THR A 106 8.45 -2.07 13.79
C THR A 106 7.02 -2.36 14.20
N THR A 107 6.25 -1.30 14.36
CA THR A 107 4.81 -1.36 14.64
C THR A 107 4.05 -1.17 13.34
N ILE A 108 3.18 -2.12 13.01
CA ILE A 108 2.26 -2.01 11.89
C ILE A 108 0.85 -1.89 12.44
N THR A 109 0.12 -0.87 12.02
CA THR A 109 -1.33 -0.80 12.26
C THR A 109 -2.09 -0.84 10.95
N VAL A 110 -3.26 -1.47 11.00
CA VAL A 110 -4.13 -1.70 9.85
C VAL A 110 -5.54 -1.30 10.25
N ASP A 111 -6.13 -0.45 9.45
CA ASP A 111 -7.51 0.01 9.58
C ASP A 111 -8.30 -0.39 8.34
N CYS A 112 -9.41 -1.10 8.57
CA CYS A 112 -10.33 -1.59 7.55
C CYS A 112 -11.73 -1.23 8.04
N PRO A 113 -12.23 -0.02 7.77
CA PRO A 113 -13.50 0.46 8.34
C PRO A 113 -14.74 -0.24 7.77
N GLY A 114 -14.62 -0.96 6.65
CA GLY A 114 -15.72 -1.71 6.04
C GLY A 114 -16.10 -2.98 6.82
N GLU A 115 -17.32 -3.48 6.61
CA GLU A 115 -17.81 -4.72 7.23
C GLU A 115 -17.07 -5.97 6.73
N ARG A 116 -16.52 -5.90 5.52
CA ARG A 116 -15.67 -6.96 4.98
C ARG A 116 -14.24 -6.71 5.44
N HIS A 117 -13.59 -7.75 5.96
CA HIS A 117 -12.18 -7.71 6.34
C HIS A 117 -11.39 -8.77 5.57
N PRO A 118 -10.10 -8.53 5.28
CA PRO A 118 -9.25 -9.59 4.78
C PRO A 118 -9.19 -10.73 5.81
N ALA A 119 -9.45 -11.97 5.38
CA ALA A 119 -9.42 -13.12 6.28
C ALA A 119 -8.03 -13.30 6.93
N ARG A 120 -6.97 -12.99 6.17
CA ARG A 120 -5.58 -13.03 6.65
C ARG A 120 -4.79 -11.86 6.08
N TRP A 121 -3.84 -11.37 6.88
CA TRP A 121 -2.83 -10.44 6.40
C TRP A 121 -1.44 -10.83 6.91
N LYS A 122 -0.41 -10.45 6.14
CA LYS A 122 1.01 -10.56 6.54
C LYS A 122 1.75 -9.31 6.14
N SER A 123 2.80 -8.97 6.88
CA SER A 123 3.75 -7.94 6.45
C SER A 123 4.86 -8.57 5.58
N GLY A 124 5.44 -7.78 4.68
CA GLY A 124 6.69 -8.12 3.99
C GLY A 124 7.95 -7.90 4.83
N LEU A 125 7.81 -7.47 6.10
CA LEU A 125 8.90 -7.09 6.97
C LEU A 125 9.30 -8.27 7.88
N PRO A 126 10.60 -8.63 8.00
CA PRO A 126 11.03 -9.83 8.74
C PRO A 126 10.76 -9.83 10.25
N SER A 127 10.75 -8.65 10.88
CA SER A 127 10.69 -8.50 12.35
C SER A 127 9.51 -7.65 12.85
N ALA A 128 8.54 -7.37 11.98
CA ALA A 128 7.41 -6.53 12.36
C ALA A 128 6.51 -7.26 13.37
N ARG A 129 6.25 -6.60 14.50
CA ARG A 129 5.29 -7.10 15.48
C ARG A 129 3.90 -6.61 15.05
N PRO A 130 2.95 -7.52 14.75
CA PRO A 130 1.62 -7.09 14.35
C PRO A 130 0.88 -6.50 15.55
N ALA A 131 0.65 -5.18 15.55
CA ALA A 131 -0.29 -4.56 16.47
C ALA A 131 -1.67 -4.61 15.83
N ARG A 132 -2.50 -5.60 16.22
CA ARG A 132 -3.90 -5.66 15.80
C ARG A 132 -4.70 -4.65 16.61
N HIS A 133 -4.96 -3.48 16.05
CA HIS A 133 -6.04 -2.62 16.51
C HIS A 133 -7.24 -2.74 15.58
N HIS A 134 -8.16 -3.65 15.92
CA HIS A 134 -9.52 -3.60 15.39
C HIS A 134 -10.23 -2.42 16.09
N ARG A 135 -10.13 -1.21 15.54
CA ARG A 135 -11.01 -0.12 15.98
C ARG A 135 -12.32 -0.22 15.21
N HIS A 136 -13.27 -1.00 15.74
CA HIS A 136 -14.68 -0.70 15.51
C HIS A 136 -15.00 0.61 16.25
N ARG A 137 -14.83 1.76 15.60
CA ARG A 137 -15.61 2.94 16.00
C ARG A 137 -17.00 2.81 15.39
N ARG A 138 -17.85 1.99 16.02
CA ARG A 138 -19.29 2.24 15.95
C ARG A 138 -19.51 3.55 16.68
N HIS A 139 -19.61 4.67 15.96
CA HIS A 139 -20.39 5.79 16.46
C HIS A 139 -21.86 5.35 16.40
N LEU A 140 -22.29 4.59 17.41
CA LEU A 140 -23.70 4.53 17.80
C LEU A 140 -24.02 5.91 18.34
N PHE A 141 -24.36 6.85 17.46
CA PHE A 141 -25.20 7.96 17.87
C PHE A 141 -26.56 7.35 18.21
N ALA A 142 -26.79 7.11 19.49
CA ALA A 142 -28.14 6.96 20.00
C ALA A 142 -28.89 8.25 19.65
N ARG A 143 -29.78 8.18 18.65
CA ARG A 143 -30.76 9.24 18.43
C ARG A 143 -31.63 9.32 19.71
N PRO A 144 -31.81 10.49 20.33
CA PRO A 144 -32.81 10.62 21.38
C PRO A 144 -34.19 10.32 20.77
N ARG A 145 -34.95 9.45 21.44
CA ARG A 145 -36.36 9.21 21.13
C ARG A 145 -37.08 10.56 21.18
N LYS A 146 -37.65 11.01 20.05
CA LYS A 146 -38.69 12.03 20.08
C LYS A 146 -39.97 11.33 20.52
N HIS A 147 -40.48 11.69 21.71
CA HIS A 147 -41.88 11.45 22.06
C HIS A 147 -42.76 12.37 21.20
N PRO A 148 -43.86 11.88 20.62
CA PRO A 148 -44.93 12.74 20.14
C PRO A 148 -45.92 13.07 21.28
N PRO A 149 -46.63 14.22 21.17
CA PRO A 149 -47.64 14.67 22.13
C PRO A 149 -48.89 13.78 22.15
#